data_AF-A0A2V5PNY0-F1
#
_entry.id   AF-A0A2V5PNY0-F1
#
_cell.length_a   1.000
_cell.length_b   1.000
_cell.length_c   1.000
_cell.angle_alpha   90.00
_cell.angle_beta   90.00
_cell.angle_gamma   90.00
#
_symmetry.space_group_name_H-M   'P 1'
#
loop_
_entity.id
_entity.type
_entity.pdbx_description
1 polymer ?
#
loop_
_entity_poly.entity_id
_entity_poly.type
_entity_poly.pdbx_seq_one_letter_code
_entity_poly.pdbx_strand_id
1 'polypeptide(L)'
;MATLFLAVIHDHADSVLALRIVFSICLAIVFFAGIYIVRIRKRLFDRDPQVTGDHYGARNLRLWQVILVWILAMDLLIMVLWRL
;
A
#
# COMPACT_ATOMS: atom_id res chain seq x y z
N MET A 1 18.15 37.79 -5.84
CA MET A 1 18.63 36.56 -5.16
C MET A 1 17.68 36.13 -4.03
N ALA A 2 17.41 36.95 -3.01
CA ALA A 2 16.52 36.58 -1.89
C ALA A 2 15.05 36.29 -2.29
N THR A 3 14.49 37.03 -3.25
CA THR A 3 13.11 36.84 -3.74
C THR A 3 12.93 35.54 -4.53
N LEU A 4 13.97 35.09 -5.23
CA LEU A 4 13.95 33.84 -6.00
C LEU A 4 13.99 32.62 -5.07
N PHE A 5 14.72 32.71 -3.96
CA PHE A 5 14.70 31.71 -2.89
C PHE A 5 13.33 31.57 -2.22
N LEU A 6 12.67 32.69 -1.89
CA LEU A 6 11.33 32.65 -1.28
C LEU A 6 10.27 32.07 -2.22
N ALA A 7 10.34 32.37 -3.52
CA ALA A 7 9.44 31.81 -4.52
C ALA A 7 9.63 30.30 -4.69
N VAL A 8 10.88 29.83 -4.72
CA VAL A 8 11.19 28.39 -4.77
C VAL A 8 10.71 27.66 -3.51
N ILE A 9 10.88 28.25 -2.32
CA ILE A 9 10.41 27.65 -1.07
C ILE A 9 8.88 27.54 -1.02
N HIS A 10 8.17 28.56 -1.52
CA HIS A 10 6.71 28.55 -1.56
C HIS A 10 6.18 27.48 -2.52
N ASP A 11 6.73 27.40 -3.74
CA ASP A 11 6.38 26.39 -4.74
C ASP A 11 6.71 24.96 -4.24
N HIS A 12 7.81 24.81 -3.51
CA HIS A 12 8.18 23.53 -2.89
C HIS A 12 7.22 23.13 -1.76
N ALA A 13 6.79 24.09 -0.93
CA ALA A 13 5.83 23.83 0.14
C ALA A 13 4.46 23.40 -0.40
N ASP A 14 3.99 24.04 -1.47
CA ASP A 14 2.74 23.67 -2.14
C ASP A 14 2.84 22.31 -2.83
N SER A 15 3.99 22.01 -3.44
CA SER A 15 4.28 20.71 -4.05
C SER A 15 4.27 19.57 -3.04
N VAL A 16 4.88 19.78 -1.86
CA VAL A 16 4.92 18.80 -0.76
C VAL A 16 3.52 18.58 -0.20
N LEU A 17 2.71 19.64 -0.06
CA LEU A 17 1.33 19.54 0.40
C LEU A 17 0.46 18.69 -0.55
N ALA A 18 0.53 18.97 -1.86
CA ALA A 18 -0.20 18.21 -2.87
C ALA A 18 0.21 16.71 -2.85
N LEU A 19 1.52 16.45 -2.76
CA LEU A 19 2.05 15.09 -2.74
C LEU A 19 1.65 14.33 -1.46
N ARG A 20 1.60 15.01 -0.30
CA ARG A 20 1.10 14.45 0.96
C ARG A 20 -0.37 14.07 0.87
N ILE A 21 -1.21 14.88 0.22
CA ILE A 21 -2.63 14.57 0.01
C ILE A 21 -2.76 13.31 -0.87
N VAL A 22 -2.03 13.24 -1.98
CA VAL A 22 -2.07 12.08 -2.89
C VAL A 22 -1.65 10.80 -2.18
N PHE A 23 -0.51 10.81 -1.47
CA PHE A 23 -0.04 9.63 -0.75
C PHE A 23 -0.96 9.23 0.41
N SER A 24 -1.63 10.19 1.06
CA SER A 24 -2.62 9.91 2.10
C SER A 24 -3.84 9.19 1.53
N ILE A 25 -4.32 9.62 0.36
CA ILE A 25 -5.41 8.95 -0.36
C ILE A 25 -4.98 7.54 -0.80
N CYS A 26 -3.77 7.39 -1.36
CA CYS A 26 -3.22 6.08 -1.71
C CYS A 26 -3.13 5.16 -0.49
N LEU A 27 -2.65 5.65 0.65
CA LEU A 27 -2.57 4.89 1.90
C LEU A 27 -3.97 4.40 2.31
N ALA A 28 -4.98 5.27 2.29
CA ALA A 28 -6.35 4.89 2.61
C ALA A 28 -6.87 3.78 1.67
N ILE A 29 -6.67 3.92 0.36
CA ILE A 29 -7.10 2.92 -0.63
C ILE A 29 -6.42 1.57 -0.37
N VAL A 30 -5.10 1.55 -0.19
CA VAL A 30 -4.35 0.31 0.06
C VAL A 30 -4.77 -0.31 1.40
N PHE A 31 -5.10 0.52 2.40
CA PHE A 31 -5.54 0.05 3.72
C PHE A 31 -6.86 -0.71 3.60
N PHE A 32 -7.85 -0.09 2.95
CA PHE A 32 -9.16 -0.72 2.73
C PHE A 32 -9.06 -1.93 1.80
N ALA A 33 -8.19 -1.90 0.79
CA ALA A 33 -7.96 -3.04 -0.10
C ALA A 33 -7.44 -4.26 0.67
N GLY A 34 -6.48 -4.10 1.58
CA GLY A 34 -5.98 -5.20 2.40
C GLY A 34 -7.03 -5.75 3.36
N ILE A 35 -7.80 -4.89 4.03
CA ILE A 35 -8.93 -5.31 4.86
C ILE A 35 -9.93 -6.11 4.04
N TYR A 36 -10.24 -5.66 2.82
CA TYR A 36 -11.15 -6.35 1.92
C TYR A 36 -10.60 -7.74 1.55
N ILE A 37 -9.33 -7.85 1.18
CA ILE A 37 -8.67 -9.14 0.88
C ILE A 37 -8.76 -10.09 2.08
N VAL A 38 -8.49 -9.61 3.30
CA VAL A 38 -8.61 -10.42 4.53
C VAL A 38 -10.05 -10.89 4.74
N ARG A 39 -11.05 -10.06 4.41
CA ARG A 39 -12.46 -10.42 4.49
C ARG A 39 -12.85 -11.50 3.48
N ILE A 40 -12.40 -11.40 2.24
CA ILE A 40 -12.72 -12.36 1.16
C ILE A 40 -11.72 -13.52 1.04
N ARG A 41 -10.73 -13.62 1.94
CA ARG A 41 -9.61 -14.57 1.86
C ARG A 41 -10.02 -16.02 1.60
N LYS A 42 -11.12 -16.48 2.21
CA LYS A 42 -11.61 -17.86 2.04
C LYS A 42 -12.11 -18.13 0.62
N ARG A 43 -12.74 -17.14 -0.02
CA ARG A 43 -13.22 -17.22 -1.40
C ARG A 43 -12.07 -17.07 -2.40
N LEU A 44 -11.10 -16.21 -2.11
CA LEU A 44 -10.00 -15.89 -3.01
C LEU A 44 -8.92 -17.00 -3.03
N PHE A 45 -8.66 -17.60 -1.88
CA PHE A 45 -7.68 -18.68 -1.72
C PHE A 45 -8.40 -20.00 -1.45
N ASP A 46 -9.57 -20.23 -2.05
CA ASP A 46 -10.24 -21.52 -1.88
C ASP A 46 -9.44 -22.67 -2.52
N ARG A 47 -9.77 -23.92 -2.19
CA ARG A 47 -9.10 -25.08 -2.77
C ARG A 47 -9.41 -25.16 -4.26
N ASP A 48 -8.37 -25.21 -5.08
CA ASP A 48 -8.51 -25.41 -6.51
C ASP A 48 -8.50 -26.93 -6.82
N PRO A 49 -9.60 -27.50 -7.35
CA PRO A 49 -9.66 -28.91 -7.70
C PRO A 49 -8.74 -29.27 -8.89
N GLN A 50 -8.26 -28.29 -9.66
CA GLN A 50 -7.41 -28.52 -10.83
C GLN A 50 -5.91 -28.59 -10.49
N VAL A 51 -5.51 -28.23 -9.27
CA VAL A 51 -4.10 -28.22 -8.85
C VAL A 51 -3.78 -29.44 -7.99
N THR A 52 -3.02 -30.37 -8.56
CA THR A 52 -2.49 -31.54 -7.84
C THR A 52 -1.45 -31.04 -6.82
N GLY A 53 -1.79 -31.13 -5.53
CA GLY A 53 -0.94 -30.61 -4.45
C GLY A 53 -1.44 -29.33 -3.78
N ASP A 54 -2.69 -28.90 -4.03
CA ASP A 54 -3.31 -27.81 -3.26
C ASP A 54 -3.71 -28.25 -1.84
N HIS A 55 -2.70 -28.46 -1.00
CA HIS A 55 -2.84 -28.74 0.42
C HIS A 55 -2.87 -27.44 1.24
N TYR A 56 -3.39 -27.53 2.47
CA TYR A 56 -3.59 -26.38 3.35
C TYR A 56 -2.36 -25.47 3.48
N GLY A 57 -1.16 -26.06 3.57
CA GLY A 57 0.10 -25.31 3.65
C GLY A 57 0.36 -24.39 2.44
N ALA A 58 0.12 -24.87 1.22
CA ALA A 58 0.34 -24.08 0.01
C ALA A 58 -0.64 -22.89 -0.08
N ARG A 59 -1.88 -23.08 0.38
CA ARG A 59 -2.89 -22.01 0.48
C ARG A 59 -2.48 -20.93 1.49
N ASN A 60 -1.99 -21.35 2.65
CA ASN A 60 -1.53 -20.43 3.67
C ASN A 60 -0.32 -19.62 3.17
N LEU A 61 0.62 -20.24 2.47
CA LEU A 61 1.77 -19.53 1.88
C LEU A 61 1.36 -18.47 0.86
N ARG A 62 0.42 -18.78 -0.04
CA ARG A 62 -0.12 -17.79 -1.00
C ARG A 62 -0.79 -16.61 -0.30
N LEU A 63 -1.57 -16.89 0.74
CA LEU A 63 -2.20 -15.87 1.57
C LEU A 63 -1.14 -15.02 2.28
N TRP A 64 -0.12 -15.63 2.87
CA TRP A 64 0.98 -14.92 3.53
C TRP A 64 1.75 -14.05 2.57
N GLN A 65 2.04 -14.51 1.34
CA GLN A 65 2.72 -13.71 0.33
C GLN A 65 1.93 -12.44 0.01
N VAL A 66 0.61 -12.53 -0.16
CA VAL A 66 -0.25 -11.36 -0.41
C VAL A 66 -0.30 -10.43 0.81
N ILE A 67 -0.39 -10.97 2.04
CA ILE A 67 -0.37 -10.17 3.26
C ILE A 67 0.98 -9.46 3.44
N LEU A 68 2.10 -10.13 3.17
CA LEU A 68 3.44 -9.55 3.29
C LEU A 68 3.65 -8.42 2.29
N VAL A 69 3.21 -8.60 1.03
CA VAL A 69 3.25 -7.53 0.02
C VAL A 69 2.37 -6.35 0.43
N TRP A 70 1.20 -6.62 1.01
CA TRP A 70 0.32 -5.56 1.52
C TRP A 70 0.95 -4.78 2.69
N ILE A 71 1.57 -5.47 3.65
CA ILE A 71 2.29 -4.85 4.76
C ILE A 71 3.46 -4.02 4.24
N LEU A 72 4.23 -4.54 3.27
CA LEU A 72 5.33 -3.79 2.66
C LEU A 72 4.82 -2.52 1.96
N ALA A 73 3.70 -2.59 1.24
CA ALA A 73 3.10 -1.42 0.61
C ALA A 73 2.62 -0.36 1.63
N MET A 74 2.02 -0.80 2.74
CA MET A 74 1.67 0.07 3.87
C MET A 74 2.91 0.78 4.43
N ASP A 75 3.97 0.02 4.71
CA ASP A 75 5.21 0.54 5.30
C ASP A 75 5.86 1.60 4.40
N LEU A 76 5.97 1.33 3.10
CA LEU A 76 6.51 2.29 2.13
C LEU A 76 5.69 3.58 2.06
N LEU A 77 4.36 3.49 2.04
CA LEU A 77 3.49 4.66 1.99
C LEU A 77 3.57 5.49 3.28
N ILE A 78 3.62 4.83 4.44
CA ILE A 78 3.78 5.49 5.73
C ILE A 78 5.16 6.16 5.82
N MET A 79 6.22 5.49 5.39
CA MET A 79 7.58 6.03 5.39
C MET A 79 7.69 7.27 4.49
N VAL A 80 7.07 7.24 3.31
CA VAL A 80 7.03 8.40 2.40
C VAL A 80 6.28 9.56 3.04
N LEU A 81 5.11 9.32 3.64
CA LEU A 81 4.33 10.36 4.32
C LEU A 81 5.02 10.92 5.56
N TRP A 82 5.79 10.11 6.27
CA TRP A 82 6.57 10.55 7.43
C TRP A 82 7.75 11.43 7.03
N ARG A 83 8.35 11.16 5.87
CA ARG A 83 9.51 11.90 5.35
C ARG A 83 9.10 13.19 4.62
N LEU A 84 7.88 13.25 4.08
CA LEU A 84 7.28 14.44 3.47
C LEU A 84 6.84 15.46 4.51
#